data_AF-A0A938Z9V6-F1
#
_entry.id   AF-A0A938Z9V6-F1
#
_cell.length_a   1.000
_cell.length_b   1.000
_cell.length_c   1.000
_cell.angle_alpha   90.00
_cell.angle_beta   90.00
_cell.angle_gamma   90.00
#
_symmetry.space_group_name_H-M   'P 1'
#
loop_
_entity.id
_entity.type
_entity.pdbx_description
1 polymer ?
#
loop_
_entity_poly.entity_id
_entity_poly.type
_entity_poly.pdbx_seq_one_letter_code
_entity_poly.pdbx_strand_id
1 'polypeptide(L)'
;MPQEAIREPYVDYDYYSNEYMGDLDSTQFSRNLKWATALIDEITYGRIAKLDSIPDCVKDAVCSAVEKYDQYKQLKDQKLKSESNDGYAVSYADAEKMSAVRSEIIADMKMYLAGTGLIYRGRSRKYDYQPGHHNF
;
A
#
# COMPACT_ATOMS: atom_id res chain seq x y z
N MET A 1 14.19 -21.20 -5.69
CA MET A 1 13.34 -21.54 -6.85
C MET A 1 12.55 -20.28 -7.21
N PRO A 2 12.59 -19.79 -8.46
CA PRO A 2 11.98 -18.51 -8.82
C PRO A 2 10.61 -18.73 -9.48
N GLN A 3 9.56 -18.74 -8.67
CA GLN A 3 8.14 -18.68 -9.01
C GLN A 3 7.52 -18.08 -7.73
N GLU A 4 6.80 -16.95 -7.69
CA GLU A 4 6.13 -16.14 -8.68
C GLU A 4 6.49 -14.65 -8.51
N ALA A 5 6.80 -13.94 -9.61
CA ALA A 5 6.95 -12.48 -9.59
C ALA A 5 5.60 -11.75 -9.72
N ILE A 6 4.49 -12.46 -9.53
CA ILE A 6 3.15 -11.88 -9.49
C ILE A 6 2.74 -11.91 -8.01
N ARG A 7 2.89 -10.76 -7.34
CA ARG A 7 2.35 -10.61 -5.99
C ARG A 7 0.85 -10.43 -6.10
N GLU A 8 0.11 -11.40 -5.60
CA GLU A 8 -1.34 -11.30 -5.52
C GLU A 8 -1.74 -10.17 -4.56
N PRO A 9 -2.81 -9.42 -4.87
CA PRO A 9 -3.32 -8.41 -3.96
C PRO A 9 -3.78 -9.02 -2.63
N TYR A 10 -3.58 -8.28 -1.54
CA TYR A 10 -4.01 -8.71 -0.20
C TYR A 10 -5.50 -8.50 0.09
N VAL A 11 -6.20 -7.81 -0.82
CA VAL A 11 -7.59 -7.37 -0.66
C VAL A 11 -8.30 -7.50 -2.00
N ASP A 12 -9.53 -8.01 -1.97
CA ASP A 12 -10.45 -8.03 -3.11
C ASP A 12 -11.48 -6.88 -3.01
N TYR A 13 -12.24 -6.70 -4.09
CA TYR A 13 -13.24 -5.63 -4.13
C TYR A 13 -14.41 -5.88 -3.18
N ASP A 14 -14.71 -7.15 -2.86
CA ASP A 14 -15.82 -7.51 -1.99
C ASP A 14 -15.54 -7.08 -0.54
N TYR A 15 -14.33 -7.32 -0.03
CA TYR A 15 -13.89 -6.81 1.27
C TYR A 15 -13.85 -5.28 1.25
N TYR A 16 -13.29 -4.68 0.21
CA TYR A 16 -13.18 -3.22 0.10
C TYR A 16 -14.56 -2.52 0.14
N SER A 17 -15.54 -3.04 -0.59
CA SER A 17 -16.87 -2.43 -0.69
C SER A 17 -17.77 -2.76 0.51
N ASN A 18 -17.75 -4.00 1.01
CA ASN A 18 -18.71 -4.44 2.02
C ASN A 18 -18.18 -4.39 3.46
N GLU A 19 -16.88 -4.59 3.67
CA GLU A 19 -16.28 -4.64 5.02
C GLU A 19 -15.58 -3.32 5.36
N TYR A 20 -14.74 -2.83 4.44
CA TYR A 20 -14.04 -1.55 4.60
C TYR A 20 -14.95 -0.34 4.34
N MET A 21 -16.05 -0.52 3.60
CA MET A 21 -17.00 0.54 3.22
C MET A 21 -16.38 1.67 2.38
N GLY A 22 -15.55 1.30 1.39
CA GLY A 22 -14.93 2.26 0.48
C GLY A 22 -15.87 2.77 -0.62
N ASP A 23 -15.55 3.94 -1.17
CA ASP A 23 -16.43 4.70 -2.09
C ASP A 23 -16.05 4.58 -3.58
N LEU A 24 -14.93 3.94 -3.91
CA LEU A 24 -14.43 3.80 -5.27
C LEU A 24 -15.14 2.69 -6.03
N ASP A 25 -15.29 2.89 -7.35
CA ASP A 25 -15.73 1.83 -8.23
C ASP A 25 -14.63 0.73 -8.37
N SER A 26 -15.02 -0.44 -8.85
CA SER A 26 -14.12 -1.60 -8.99
C SER A 26 -12.91 -1.34 -9.90
N THR A 27 -13.05 -0.44 -10.86
CA THR A 27 -12.00 -0.08 -11.81
C THR A 27 -10.98 0.88 -11.16
N GLN A 28 -11.46 1.91 -10.47
CA GLN A 28 -10.64 2.83 -9.68
C GLN A 28 -9.89 2.09 -8.58
N PHE A 29 -10.58 1.24 -7.83
CA PHE A 29 -9.99 0.36 -6.82
C PHE A 29 -8.85 -0.47 -7.42
N SER A 30 -9.13 -1.24 -8.47
CA SER A 30 -8.15 -2.13 -9.12
C SER A 30 -6.93 -1.39 -9.67
N ARG A 31 -7.11 -0.18 -10.23
CA ARG A 31 -6.00 0.65 -10.72
C ARG A 31 -5.04 1.07 -9.60
N ASN A 32 -5.56 1.30 -8.41
CA ASN A 32 -4.79 1.82 -7.27
C ASN A 32 -4.25 0.71 -6.38
N LEU A 33 -4.94 -0.43 -6.35
CA LEU A 33 -4.62 -1.59 -5.52
C LEU A 33 -3.20 -2.10 -5.73
N LYS A 34 -2.72 -2.11 -6.98
CA LYS A 34 -1.36 -2.57 -7.30
C LYS A 34 -0.29 -1.71 -6.62
N TRP A 35 -0.50 -0.39 -6.58
CA TRP A 35 0.43 0.53 -5.93
C TRP A 35 0.36 0.39 -4.40
N ALA A 36 -0.85 0.29 -3.83
CA ALA A 36 -1.05 0.11 -2.40
C ALA A 36 -0.45 -1.22 -1.89
N THR A 37 -0.61 -2.31 -2.66
CA THR A 37 -0.03 -3.63 -2.36
C THR A 37 1.50 -3.58 -2.34
N ALA A 38 2.11 -2.90 -3.32
CA ALA A 38 3.56 -2.73 -3.34
C ALA A 38 4.05 -1.89 -2.15
N LEU A 39 3.30 -0.86 -1.76
CA LEU A 39 3.63 -0.01 -0.63
C LEU A 39 3.54 -0.75 0.71
N ILE A 40 2.50 -1.56 0.92
CA ILE A 40 2.35 -2.30 2.18
C ILE A 40 3.46 -3.35 2.34
N ASP A 41 3.84 -4.00 1.25
CA ASP A 41 4.98 -4.92 1.23
C ASP A 41 6.29 -4.24 1.61
N GLU A 42 6.52 -3.03 1.09
CA GLU A 42 7.72 -2.27 1.41
C GLU A 42 7.80 -1.95 2.91
N ILE A 43 6.72 -1.43 3.50
CA ILE A 43 6.72 -1.04 4.91
C ILE A 43 6.68 -2.23 5.88
N THR A 44 6.27 -3.41 5.41
CA THR A 44 6.25 -4.66 6.18
C THR A 44 7.41 -5.60 5.84
N TYR A 45 8.34 -5.18 4.97
CA TYR A 45 9.50 -5.98 4.57
C TYR A 45 9.13 -7.32 3.92
N GLY A 46 7.99 -7.38 3.22
CA GLY A 46 7.46 -8.59 2.59
C GLY A 46 7.09 -9.70 3.58
N ARG A 47 6.84 -9.36 4.85
CA ARG A 47 6.44 -10.33 5.87
C ARG A 47 5.02 -10.84 5.69
N ILE A 48 4.14 -10.04 5.07
CA ILE A 48 2.74 -10.39 4.84
C ILE A 48 2.63 -11.66 3.99
N ALA A 49 3.44 -11.77 2.93
CA ALA A 49 3.47 -12.94 2.05
C ALA A 49 3.85 -14.27 2.74
N LYS A 50 4.36 -14.23 3.98
CA LYS A 50 4.73 -15.41 4.78
C LYS A 50 3.66 -15.81 5.80
N LEU A 51 2.57 -15.03 5.90
CA LEU A 51 1.48 -15.33 6.83
C LEU A 51 0.56 -16.38 6.23
N ASP A 52 0.06 -17.29 7.06
CA ASP A 52 -0.93 -18.29 6.63
C ASP A 52 -2.25 -17.66 6.20
N SER A 53 -2.58 -16.51 6.78
CA SER A 53 -3.78 -15.72 6.44
C SER A 53 -3.48 -14.23 6.57
N ILE A 54 -4.13 -13.44 5.72
CA ILE A 54 -4.00 -11.98 5.72
C ILE A 54 -4.91 -11.40 6.81
N PRO A 55 -4.35 -10.74 7.85
CA PRO A 55 -5.15 -10.12 8.91
C PRO A 55 -5.96 -8.93 8.38
N ASP A 56 -7.12 -8.67 8.97
CA ASP A 56 -8.01 -7.57 8.54
C ASP A 56 -7.32 -6.19 8.65
N CYS A 57 -6.47 -5.97 9.65
CA CYS A 57 -5.70 -4.73 9.76
C CYS A 57 -4.73 -4.49 8.59
N VAL A 58 -4.25 -5.55 7.92
CA VAL A 58 -3.47 -5.44 6.69
C VAL A 58 -4.38 -5.04 5.53
N LYS A 59 -5.59 -5.62 5.47
CA LYS A 59 -6.57 -5.29 4.44
C LYS A 59 -7.02 -3.84 4.55
N ASP A 60 -7.36 -3.38 5.75
CA ASP A 60 -7.78 -2.01 6.04
C ASP A 60 -6.68 -1.00 5.69
N ALA A 61 -5.41 -1.34 5.98
CA ALA A 61 -4.27 -0.51 5.60
C ALA A 61 -4.13 -0.36 4.08
N VAL A 62 -4.32 -1.45 3.32
CA VAL A 62 -4.30 -1.41 1.86
C VAL A 62 -5.46 -0.57 1.32
N CYS A 63 -6.68 -0.76 1.83
CA CYS A 63 -7.85 0.01 1.44
C CYS A 63 -7.66 1.52 1.69
N SER A 64 -7.14 1.87 2.87
CA SER A 64 -6.82 3.26 3.21
C SER A 64 -5.82 3.88 2.24
N ALA A 65 -4.79 3.14 1.84
CA ALA A 65 -3.83 3.59 0.85
C ALA A 65 -4.44 3.75 -0.55
N VAL A 66 -5.37 2.87 -0.95
CA VAL A 66 -6.09 2.95 -2.22
C VAL A 66 -6.91 4.23 -2.32
N GLU A 67 -7.68 4.55 -1.28
CA GLU A 67 -8.50 5.77 -1.19
C GLU A 67 -7.66 7.03 -1.28
N LYS A 68 -6.64 7.14 -0.43
CA LYS A 68 -5.75 8.30 -0.37
C LYS A 68 -4.99 8.51 -1.68
N TYR A 69 -4.54 7.42 -2.31
CA TYR A 69 -3.88 7.51 -3.60
C TYR A 69 -4.83 7.97 -4.71
N ASP A 70 -6.10 7.57 -4.67
CA ASP A 70 -7.10 8.08 -5.61
C ASP A 70 -7.34 9.58 -5.43
N GLN A 71 -7.58 10.01 -4.19
CA GLN A 71 -7.77 11.42 -3.84
C GLN A 71 -6.61 12.29 -4.35
N TYR A 72 -5.37 11.83 -4.19
CA TYR A 72 -4.20 12.51 -4.74
C TYR A 72 -4.24 12.63 -6.26
N LYS A 73 -4.54 11.54 -6.98
CA LYS A 73 -4.63 11.56 -8.45
C LYS A 73 -5.72 12.51 -8.93
N GLN A 74 -6.88 12.50 -8.29
CA GLN A 74 -7.97 13.43 -8.61
C GLN A 74 -7.54 14.89 -8.43
N LEU A 75 -6.91 15.24 -7.31
CA LEU A 75 -6.39 16.59 -7.06
C LEU A 75 -5.30 16.98 -8.05
N LYS A 76 -4.43 16.04 -8.42
CA LYS A 76 -3.38 16.25 -9.42
C LYS A 76 -4.00 16.54 -10.80
N ASP A 77 -4.96 15.72 -11.24
CA ASP A 77 -5.62 15.87 -12.53
C ASP A 77 -6.42 17.18 -12.62
N GLN A 78 -7.08 17.59 -11.53
CA GLN A 78 -7.75 18.89 -11.43
C GLN A 78 -6.75 20.05 -11.56
N LYS A 79 -5.60 19.97 -10.87
CA LYS A 79 -4.56 21.00 -10.94
C LYS A 79 -3.98 21.11 -12.35
N LEU A 80 -3.69 19.99 -13.01
CA LEU A 80 -3.18 19.98 -14.38
C LEU A 80 -4.16 20.62 -15.38
N LYS A 81 -5.46 20.41 -15.21
CA LYS A 81 -6.49 21.09 -16.00
C LYS A 81 -6.49 22.61 -15.80
N SER A 82 -6.16 23.09 -14.60
CA SER A 82 -6.05 24.52 -14.30
C SER A 82 -4.72 25.17 -14.71
N GLU A 83 -3.63 24.40 -14.75
CA GLU A 83 -2.25 24.90 -14.98
C GLU A 83 -1.75 24.77 -16.44
N SER A 84 -2.58 24.25 -17.35
CA SER A 84 -2.30 24.02 -18.78
C SER A 84 -1.88 25.27 -19.61
N ASN A 85 -1.51 26.40 -19.00
CA ASN A 85 -1.12 27.63 -19.70
C ASN A 85 0.36 28.08 -19.52
N ASP A 86 1.19 27.47 -18.67
CA ASP A 86 2.54 28.04 -18.39
C ASP A 86 3.61 26.98 -18.09
N GLY A 87 4.04 26.28 -19.14
CA GLY A 87 4.84 25.07 -19.06
C GLY A 87 6.24 25.20 -18.40
N TYR A 88 6.66 24.09 -17.80
CA TYR A 88 8.04 23.65 -17.48
C TYR A 88 8.49 23.65 -15.99
N ALA A 89 7.85 24.38 -15.07
CA ALA A 89 8.20 24.30 -13.63
C ALA A 89 7.51 23.15 -12.85
N VAL A 90 6.61 22.40 -13.49
CA VAL A 90 5.66 21.48 -12.82
C VAL A 90 6.30 20.17 -12.35
N SER A 91 7.34 19.66 -13.03
CA SER A 91 7.83 18.30 -12.78
C SER A 91 8.53 18.09 -11.43
N TYR A 92 9.28 19.08 -10.93
CA TYR A 92 9.97 18.95 -9.64
C TYR A 92 9.00 19.09 -8.46
N ALA A 93 8.09 20.06 -8.53
CA ALA A 93 7.04 20.26 -7.54
C ALA A 93 6.12 19.03 -7.41
N ASP A 94 5.84 18.35 -8.53
CA ASP A 94 5.06 17.12 -8.55
C ASP A 94 5.75 15.96 -7.81
N ALA A 95 7.07 15.80 -7.98
CA ALA A 95 7.84 14.76 -7.32
C ALA A 95 7.91 14.97 -5.80
N GLU A 96 8.13 16.21 -5.37
CA GLU A 96 8.10 16.58 -3.95
C GLU A 96 6.72 16.33 -3.34
N LYS A 97 5.66 16.73 -4.03
CA LYS A 97 4.27 16.51 -3.59
C LYS A 97 3.95 15.02 -3.47
N MET A 98 4.37 14.20 -4.43
CA MET A 98 4.18 12.74 -4.37
C MET A 98 4.92 12.12 -3.17
N SER A 99 6.12 12.61 -2.84
CA SER A 99 6.87 12.15 -1.66
C SER A 99 6.14 12.46 -0.35
N ALA A 100 5.57 13.67 -0.24
CA ALA A 100 4.76 14.08 0.91
C ALA A 100 3.51 13.20 1.06
N VAL A 101 2.75 13.02 -0.03
CA VAL A 101 1.54 12.18 -0.06
C VAL A 101 1.86 10.73 0.28
N ARG A 102 2.94 10.18 -0.27
CA ARG A 102 3.40 8.83 0.07
C ARG A 102 3.69 8.71 1.57
N SER A 103 4.30 9.73 2.18
CA SER A 103 4.62 9.73 3.61
C SER A 103 3.36 9.76 4.47
N GLU A 104 2.35 10.54 4.08
CA GLU A 104 1.03 10.57 4.74
C GLU A 104 0.33 9.21 4.64
N ILE A 105 0.29 8.62 3.43
CA ILE A 105 -0.30 7.29 3.24
C ILE A 105 0.40 6.24 4.10
N ILE A 106 1.73 6.26 4.18
CA ILE A 106 2.49 5.35 5.06
C ILE A 106 2.11 5.58 6.53
N ALA A 107 1.87 6.81 6.96
CA ALA A 107 1.45 7.10 8.34
C ALA A 107 0.08 6.49 8.65
N ASP A 108 -0.89 6.66 7.75
CA ASP A 108 -2.24 6.07 7.88
C ASP A 108 -2.17 4.55 7.92
N MET A 109 -1.42 3.92 7.01
CA MET A 109 -1.21 2.47 7.00
C MET A 109 -0.60 1.96 8.31
N LYS A 110 0.38 2.69 8.86
CA LYS A 110 1.02 2.32 10.13
C LYS A 110 0.06 2.38 11.32
N MET A 111 -0.97 3.24 11.26
CA MET A 111 -1.98 3.31 12.30
C MET A 111 -2.76 1.99 12.40
N TYR A 112 -3.16 1.41 11.27
CA TYR A 112 -3.80 0.09 11.22
C TYR A 112 -2.84 -1.04 11.61
N LEU A 113 -1.56 -0.94 11.23
CA LEU A 113 -0.56 -1.97 11.54
C LEU A 113 0.05 -1.85 12.94
N ALA A 114 -0.35 -0.85 13.73
CA ALA A 114 0.18 -0.62 15.07
C ALA A 114 -0.05 -1.84 15.98
N GLY A 115 0.96 -2.18 16.80
CA GLY A 115 0.87 -3.33 17.72
C GLY A 115 0.99 -4.72 17.06
N THR A 116 0.93 -4.83 15.73
CA THR A 116 1.10 -6.12 15.04
C THR A 116 2.54 -6.63 15.04
N GLY A 117 3.51 -5.71 15.07
CA GLY A 117 4.94 -6.01 14.88
C GLY A 117 5.37 -6.22 13.42
N LEU A 118 4.45 -6.12 12.44
CA LEU A 118 4.77 -6.28 11.02
C LEU A 118 5.73 -5.20 10.51
N ILE A 119 5.56 -3.97 11.01
CA ILE A 119 6.36 -2.78 10.66
C ILE A 119 7.68 -2.68 11.46
N TYR A 120 8.01 -3.68 12.30
CA TYR A 120 9.21 -3.63 13.13
C TYR A 120 10.48 -3.76 12.28
N ARG A 121 11.37 -2.77 12.31
CA ARG A 121 12.57 -2.75 11.45
C ARG A 121 13.62 -3.81 11.82
N GLY A 122 13.59 -4.32 13.06
CA GLY A 122 14.51 -5.36 13.52
C GLY A 122 14.02 -6.77 13.19
N ARG A 123 14.81 -7.77 13.59
CA ARG A 123 14.44 -9.18 13.41
C ARG A 123 13.31 -9.57 14.36
N SER A 124 12.18 -10.01 13.82
CA SER A 124 11.05 -10.54 14.57
C SER A 124 11.10 -12.06 14.62
N ARG A 125 11.12 -12.65 15.82
CA ARG A 125 10.98 -14.11 15.95
C ARG A 125 9.63 -14.62 15.44
N LYS A 126 8.59 -13.80 15.44
CA LYS A 126 7.26 -14.20 14.96
C LYS A 126 7.19 -14.29 13.43
N TYR A 127 7.86 -13.39 12.72
CA TYR A 127 7.71 -13.23 11.26
C TYR A 127 8.96 -13.64 10.46
N ASP A 128 10.14 -13.60 11.07
CA ASP A 128 11.43 -13.86 10.41
C ASP A 128 12.08 -15.19 10.87
N TYR A 129 11.40 -15.95 11.73
CA TYR A 129 11.89 -17.26 12.16
C TYR A 129 11.47 -18.33 11.15
N GLN A 130 12.45 -19.05 10.61
CA GLN A 130 12.24 -20.30 9.88
C GLN A 130 12.75 -21.43 10.77
N PRO A 131 11.88 -22.33 11.25
CA PRO A 131 12.32 -23.51 11.98
C PRO A 131 13.12 -24.41 11.03
N GLY A 132 14.42 -24.58 11.30
CA GLY A 132 15.22 -25.67 10.75
C GLY A 132 16.05 -25.38 9.48
N HIS A 133 17.32 -25.03 9.68
CA HIS A 133 18.43 -25.55 8.89
C HIS A 133 19.55 -25.97 9.86
N HIS A 134 19.23 -26.89 10.78
CA HIS A 134 20.23 -27.67 11.49
C HIS A 134 20.28 -29.04 10.82
N ASN A 135 20.92 -29.11 9.65
CA ASN A 135 21.50 -30.37 9.22
C ASN A 135 22.80 -30.54 10.00
N PHE A 136 22.88 -31.64 10.74
CA PHE A 136 24.05 -32.10 11.48
C PHE A 136 25.27 -32.25 10.58
#